data_AF-C2FSG3-F1
#
_entry.id   AF-C2FSG3-F1
#
_cell.length_a   1.000
_cell.length_b   1.000
_cell.length_c   1.000
_cell.angle_alpha   90.00
_cell.angle_beta   90.00
_cell.angle_gamma   90.00
#
_symmetry.space_group_name_H-M   'P 1'
#
loop_
_entity.id
_entity.type
_entity.pdbx_description
1 polymer ?
#
loop_
_entity_poly.entity_id
_entity_poly.type
_entity_poly.pdbx_seq_one_letter_code
_entity_poly.pdbx_strand_id
1 'polypeptide(L)'
;MTLHERVEQALDTIRPYLETDGGNVSLEEITPENVVKLKLTGACASCSMSIMTFKAGLEQAIKKAVPEITSVEALNITSADDPNATIPSPKVL
;
A
#
# COMPACT_ATOMS: atom_id res chain seq x y z
N MET A 1 -12.30 -11.76 -13.89
CA MET A 1 -11.76 -10.86 -12.86
C MET A 1 -10.78 -11.64 -12.00
N THR A 2 -9.51 -11.28 -12.11
CA THR A 2 -8.41 -11.76 -11.28
C THR A 2 -8.35 -10.97 -9.98
N LEU A 3 -7.61 -11.49 -8.99
CA LEU A 3 -7.36 -10.79 -7.73
C LEU A 3 -6.73 -9.40 -7.95
N HIS A 4 -5.80 -9.32 -8.91
CA HIS A 4 -5.16 -8.07 -9.33
C HIS A 4 -6.18 -7.03 -9.79
N GLU A 5 -7.06 -7.39 -10.72
CA GLU A 5 -8.09 -6.47 -11.23
C GLU A 5 -9.03 -5.98 -10.13
N ARG A 6 -9.39 -6.84 -9.16
CA ARG A 6 -10.25 -6.46 -8.04
C ARG A 6 -9.57 -5.45 -7.11
N VAL A 7 -8.29 -5.67 -6.81
CA VAL A 7 -7.50 -4.75 -5.98
C VAL A 7 -7.29 -3.43 -6.73
N GLU A 8 -7.00 -3.48 -8.02
CA GLU A 8 -6.81 -2.29 -8.85
C GLU A 8 -8.09 -1.44 -8.92
N GLN A 9 -9.27 -2.06 -9.08
CA GLN A 9 -10.55 -1.34 -8.99
C GLN A 9 -10.77 -0.71 -7.62
N ALA A 10 -10.44 -1.42 -6.54
CA ALA A 10 -10.55 -0.86 -5.19
C ALA A 10 -9.67 0.38 -5.04
N LEU A 11 -8.42 0.31 -5.51
CA LEU A 11 -7.49 1.44 -5.50
C LEU A 11 -8.01 2.60 -6.36
N ASP A 12 -8.59 2.34 -7.51
CA ASP A 12 -9.11 3.36 -8.42
C ASP A 12 -10.21 4.21 -7.78
N THR A 13 -11.02 3.62 -6.89
CA THR A 13 -12.02 4.38 -6.11
C THR A 13 -11.40 5.32 -5.07
N ILE A 14 -10.16 5.06 -4.65
CA ILE A 14 -9.48 5.79 -3.57
C ILE A 14 -8.53 6.85 -4.15
N ARG A 15 -7.88 6.58 -5.27
CA ARG A 15 -6.98 7.50 -6.00
C ARG A 15 -7.46 8.95 -6.09
N PRO A 16 -8.71 9.27 -6.50
CA PRO A 16 -9.13 10.67 -6.60
C PRO A 16 -9.09 11.42 -5.26
N TYR A 17 -9.34 10.71 -4.15
CA TYR A 17 -9.20 11.29 -2.81
C TYR A 17 -7.73 11.52 -2.47
N LEU A 18 -6.85 10.59 -2.82
CA LEU A 18 -5.40 10.73 -2.59
C LEU A 18 -4.80 11.87 -3.39
N GLU A 19 -5.19 11.98 -4.67
CA GLU A 19 -4.71 13.02 -5.57
C GLU A 19 -5.15 14.41 -5.10
N THR A 20 -6.33 14.51 -4.48
CA THR A 20 -6.81 15.75 -3.83
C THR A 20 -5.91 16.17 -2.67
N ASP A 21 -5.42 15.22 -1.88
CA ASP A 21 -4.42 15.43 -0.82
C ASP A 21 -2.98 15.53 -1.36
N GLY A 22 -2.77 15.50 -2.68
CA GLY A 22 -1.45 15.60 -3.31
C GLY A 22 -0.61 14.32 -3.24
N GLY A 23 -1.24 13.18 -2.95
CA GLY A 23 -0.61 11.85 -2.92
C GLY A 23 -1.18 10.92 -3.99
N ASN A 24 -0.58 9.72 -4.11
CA ASN A 24 -1.11 8.67 -4.98
C ASN A 24 -0.59 7.29 -4.53
N VAL A 25 -1.18 6.23 -5.08
CA VAL A 25 -0.77 4.84 -4.85
C VAL A 25 -0.86 4.00 -6.13
N SER A 26 0.15 3.16 -6.32
CA SER A 26 0.19 2.13 -7.38
C SER A 26 0.31 0.73 -6.80
N LEU A 27 -0.35 -0.23 -7.45
CA LEU A 27 -0.18 -1.65 -7.18
C LEU A 27 1.10 -2.14 -7.84
N GLU A 28 1.99 -2.77 -7.08
CA GLU A 28 3.25 -3.33 -7.60
C GLU A 28 3.18 -4.85 -7.70
N GLU A 29 2.73 -5.52 -6.63
CA GLU A 29 2.70 -6.98 -6.57
C GLU A 29 1.62 -7.45 -5.59
N ILE A 30 1.07 -8.64 -5.84
CA ILE A 30 0.29 -9.39 -4.85
C ILE A 30 1.03 -10.70 -4.59
N THR A 31 1.45 -10.92 -3.35
CA THR A 31 2.18 -12.14 -2.95
C THR A 31 1.26 -13.37 -2.94
N PRO A 32 1.81 -14.60 -3.00
CA PRO A 32 1.00 -15.82 -2.85
C PRO A 32 0.30 -15.94 -1.49
N GLU A 33 0.71 -15.16 -0.48
CA GLU A 33 0.07 -15.07 0.84
C GLU A 33 -1.09 -14.05 0.88
N ASN A 34 -1.51 -13.57 -0.30
CA ASN A 34 -2.48 -12.50 -0.49
C ASN A 34 -2.08 -11.19 0.21
N VAL A 35 -0.78 -10.86 0.20
CA VAL A 35 -0.28 -9.57 0.67
C VAL A 35 -0.12 -8.64 -0.51
N VAL A 36 -0.75 -7.47 -0.45
CA VAL A 36 -0.72 -6.47 -1.52
C VAL A 36 0.44 -5.52 -1.26
N LYS A 37 1.42 -5.51 -2.16
CA LYS A 37 2.54 -4.56 -2.15
C LYS A 37 2.20 -3.37 -3.02
N LEU A 38 2.25 -2.19 -2.42
CA LEU A 38 1.89 -0.92 -3.01
C LEU A 38 3.05 0.04 -3.01
N LYS A 39 3.05 0.94 -3.99
CA LYS A 39 3.97 2.06 -4.09
C LYS A 39 3.23 3.36 -3.80
N LEU A 40 3.54 3.96 -2.66
CA LEU A 40 3.03 5.29 -2.29
C LEU A 40 3.87 6.38 -2.97
N THR A 41 3.22 7.39 -3.52
CA THR A 41 3.86 8.54 -4.18
C THR A 41 3.21 9.86 -3.75
N GLY A 42 3.90 10.99 -3.99
CA GLY A 42 3.42 12.33 -3.62
C GLY A 42 3.52 12.63 -2.12
N ALA A 43 2.62 13.47 -1.61
CA ALA A 43 2.58 13.92 -0.22
C ALA A 43 2.36 12.76 0.79
N CYS A 44 1.75 11.66 0.36
CA CYS A 44 1.58 10.46 1.19
C CYS A 44 2.91 9.82 1.60
N ALA A 45 4.01 10.04 0.84
CA ALA A 45 5.31 9.45 1.14
C ALA A 45 6.14 10.27 2.15
N SER A 46 5.79 11.54 2.40
CA SER A 46 6.62 12.47 3.17
C SER A 46 6.12 12.75 4.59
N CYS A 47 4.91 12.31 4.96
CA CYS A 47 4.32 12.59 6.26
C CYS A 47 4.42 11.39 7.22
N SER A 48 5.54 11.27 7.93
CA SER A 48 5.89 10.14 8.81
C SER A 48 4.80 9.70 9.79
N MET A 49 4.01 10.65 10.31
CA MET A 49 2.97 10.36 11.30
C MET A 49 1.66 9.88 10.64
N SER A 50 1.35 10.37 9.45
CA SER A 50 0.11 10.04 8.73
C SER A 50 0.22 8.72 7.97
N ILE A 51 1.43 8.23 7.66
CA ILE A 51 1.65 7.01 6.87
C ILE A 51 1.06 5.76 7.55
N MET A 52 1.23 5.59 8.86
CA MET A 52 0.71 4.41 9.58
C MET A 52 -0.82 4.36 9.51
N THR A 53 -1.49 5.48 9.83
CA THR A 53 -2.95 5.61 9.76
C THR A 53 -3.45 5.50 8.32
N PHE A 54 -2.69 6.04 7.37
CA PHE A 54 -3.00 6.00 5.95
C PHE A 54 -2.95 4.57 5.40
N LYS A 55 -1.87 3.84 5.68
CA LYS A 55 -1.73 2.42 5.35
C LYS A 55 -2.89 1.62 5.93
N ALA A 56 -3.24 1.85 7.20
CA ALA A 56 -4.37 1.18 7.84
C ALA A 56 -5.70 1.48 7.13
N GLY A 57 -5.95 2.74 6.77
CA GLY A 57 -7.15 3.12 6.01
C GLY A 57 -7.23 2.46 4.64
N LEU A 58 -6.11 2.41 3.93
CA LEU A 58 -6.01 1.78 2.61
C LEU A 58 -6.21 0.26 2.69
N GLU A 59 -5.61 -0.38 3.70
CA GLU A 59 -5.82 -1.80 3.98
C GLU A 59 -7.28 -2.11 4.27
N GLN A 60 -7.95 -1.31 5.10
CA GLN A 60 -9.38 -1.50 5.38
C GLN A 60 -10.23 -1.34 4.13
N ALA A 61 -9.94 -0.34 3.28
CA ALA A 61 -10.67 -0.11 2.04
C ALA A 61 -10.48 -1.28 1.04
N ILE A 62 -9.25 -1.76 0.88
CA ILE A 62 -8.93 -2.92 0.02
C ILE A 62 -9.60 -4.18 0.57
N LYS A 63 -9.48 -4.47 1.87
CA LYS A 63 -10.12 -5.64 2.50
C LYS A 63 -11.64 -5.62 2.38
N LYS A 64 -12.25 -4.42 2.41
CA LYS A 64 -13.69 -4.26 2.23
C LYS A 64 -14.14 -4.63 0.81
N ALA A 65 -13.35 -4.29 -0.20
CA ALA A 65 -13.64 -4.65 -1.60
C ALA A 65 -13.19 -6.09 -1.96
N VAL A 66 -12.10 -6.54 -1.32
CA VAL A 66 -11.39 -7.80 -1.58
C VAL A 66 -11.01 -8.43 -0.24
N PRO A 67 -11.94 -9.16 0.41
CA PRO A 67 -11.70 -9.78 1.72
C PRO A 67 -10.68 -10.91 1.71
N GLU A 68 -10.21 -11.31 0.52
CA GLU A 68 -9.17 -12.32 0.29
C GLU A 68 -7.78 -11.81 0.68
N ILE A 69 -7.60 -10.49 0.73
CA ILE A 69 -6.34 -9.84 1.06
C ILE A 69 -6.05 -9.93 2.56
N THR A 70 -4.89 -10.50 2.90
CA THR A 70 -4.43 -10.69 4.27
C THR A 70 -3.87 -9.39 4.86
N SER A 71 -3.01 -8.72 4.11
CA SER A 71 -2.30 -7.49 4.54
C SER A 71 -1.92 -6.61 3.35
N VAL A 72 -1.62 -5.34 3.64
CA VAL A 72 -1.05 -4.40 2.67
C VAL A 72 0.35 -3.97 3.14
N GLU A 73 1.30 -3.90 2.22
CA GLU A 73 2.66 -3.40 2.46
C GLU A 73 2.99 -2.26 1.49
N ALA A 74 3.77 -1.28 1.95
CA ALA A 74 4.24 -0.19 1.11
C ALA A 74 5.75 -0.37 0.85
N LEU A 75 6.17 -0.35 -0.41
CA LEU A 75 7.56 -0.67 -0.79
C LEU A 75 8.57 0.46 -0.51
N ASN A 76 8.11 1.71 -0.41
CA ASN A 76 9.00 2.88 -0.29
C ASN A 76 9.00 3.54 1.09
N ILE A 77 8.48 2.86 2.12
CA ILE A 77 8.46 3.40 3.48
C ILE A 77 9.70 2.95 4.25
N THR A 78 10.76 3.74 4.16
CA THR A 78 11.91 3.65 5.06
C THR A 78 11.79 4.75 6.10
N SER A 79 11.11 4.47 7.21
CA SER A 79 11.41 5.17 8.46
C SER A 79 12.20 4.21 9.34
N ALA A 80 13.33 4.65 9.86
CA ALA A 80 14.29 3.83 10.61
C ALA A 80 13.79 3.36 12.00
N ASP A 81 12.50 3.58 12.32
CA ASP A 81 11.88 3.29 13.62
C ASP A 81 10.57 2.49 13.50
N ASP A 82 10.34 1.79 12.38
CA ASP A 82 9.14 0.94 12.20
C ASP A 82 9.44 -0.53 12.57
N PRO A 83 8.85 -1.09 13.65
CA PRO A 83 9.10 -2.47 14.08
C PRO A 83 8.47 -3.53 13.15
N ASN A 84 7.74 -3.11 12.12
CA ASN A 84 7.07 -3.98 11.16
C ASN A 84 7.54 -3.73 9.71
N ALA A 85 8.60 -2.95 9.53
CA ALA A 85 9.27 -2.80 8.24
C ALA A 85 10.10 -4.06 7.98
N THR A 86 9.61 -4.92 7.08
CA THR A 86 10.48 -5.93 6.48
C THR A 86 11.51 -5.20 5.63
N ILE A 87 12.74 -5.12 6.13
CA ILE A 87 13.88 -4.61 5.37
C ILE A 87 13.97 -5.48 4.11
N PRO A 88 13.88 -4.91 2.88
CA PRO A 88 14.14 -5.71 1.69
C PRO A 88 15.56 -6.24 1.83
N SER A 89 15.68 -7.58 1.86
CA SER A 89 16.96 -8.28 1.97
C SER A 89 17.97 -7.63 1.04
N PRO A 90 19.18 -7.27 1.51
CA PRO A 90 20.17 -6.67 0.63
C PRO A 90 20.43 -7.65 -0.51
N LYS A 91 20.09 -7.25 -1.73
CA LYS A 91 20.49 -7.97 -2.93
C LYS A 91 22.00 -7.83 -3.01
N VAL A 92 22.69 -8.83 -2.44
CA VAL A 92 24.14 -9.00 -2.49
C VAL A 92 24.58 -8.86 -3.94
N LEU A 93 25.42 -7.86 -4.20
CA LEU A 93 26.29 -7.84 -5.38
C LEU A 93 27.71 -8.09 -4.90
#